data_AF-M1C603-F1
#
_entry.id   AF-M1C603-F1
#
_cell.length_a   1.000
_cell.length_b   1.000
_cell.length_c   1.000
_cell.angle_alpha   90.00
_cell.angle_beta   90.00
_cell.angle_gamma   90.00
#
_symmetry.space_group_name_H-M   'P 1'
#
loop_
_entity.id
_entity.type
_entity.pdbx_description
1 polymer ?
#
loop_
_entity_poly.entity_id
_entity_poly.type
_entity_poly.pdbx_seq_one_letter_code
_entity_poly.pdbx_strand_id
1 'polypeptide(L)'
;MASQSDNSVAFSAAELEFLAEDEMVEIVPNMRMEPLNLISGDFGPFRPQIAAQVPLWLAVALKKRGKCTIRPPEWMSVVNPSSGG
;
A
#
# COMPACT_ATOMS: atom_id res chain seq x y z
N MET A 1 23.92 -0.85 37.86
CA MET A 1 23.23 -2.01 37.27
C MET A 1 22.50 -1.53 36.03
N ALA A 2 23.06 -1.79 34.84
CA ALA A 2 22.37 -1.53 33.58
C ALA A 2 21.41 -2.68 33.33
N SER A 3 20.14 -2.50 33.71
CA SER A 3 19.06 -3.31 33.16
C SER A 3 18.57 -2.55 31.93
N GLN A 4 19.29 -2.68 30.83
CA GLN A 4 18.71 -2.37 29.52
C GLN A 4 17.73 -3.51 29.25
N SER A 5 16.47 -3.26 29.61
CA SER A 5 15.35 -4.11 29.21
C SER A 5 15.21 -3.95 27.70
N ASP A 6 15.95 -4.74 26.94
CA ASP A 6 15.75 -4.91 25.52
C ASP A 6 14.41 -5.63 25.34
N ASN A 7 13.34 -4.84 25.37
CA ASN A 7 12.02 -5.29 24.98
C ASN A 7 11.90 -5.02 23.48
N SER A 8 12.71 -5.71 22.68
CA SER A 8 12.36 -5.91 21.27
C SER A 8 11.10 -6.77 21.27
N VAL A 9 9.94 -6.15 21.43
CA VAL A 9 8.66 -6.82 21.23
C VAL A 9 8.65 -7.28 19.79
N ALA A 10 8.96 -8.55 19.59
CA ALA A 10 8.87 -9.17 18.29
C ALA A 10 7.37 -9.20 17.93
N PHE A 11 6.96 -8.30 17.06
CA PHE A 11 5.60 -8.30 16.51
C PHE A 11 5.34 -9.63 15.81
N SER A 12 4.14 -10.17 16.00
CA SER A 12 3.67 -11.28 15.18
C SER A 12 3.54 -10.85 13.71
N ALA A 13 3.58 -11.82 12.80
CA ALA A 13 3.40 -11.55 11.37
C ALA A 13 2.07 -10.82 11.08
N ALA A 14 1.00 -11.15 11.82
CA ALA A 14 -0.30 -10.52 11.66
C ALA A 14 -0.32 -9.05 12.12
N GLU A 15 0.39 -8.72 13.20
CA GLU A 15 0.52 -7.33 13.66
C GLU A 15 1.35 -6.51 12.66
N LEU A 16 2.43 -7.08 12.12
CA LEU A 16 3.22 -6.42 11.08
C LEU A 16 2.41 -6.20 9.80
N GLU A 17 1.61 -7.18 9.37
CA GLU A 17 0.73 -7.04 8.21
C GLU A 17 -0.29 -5.93 8.44
N PHE A 18 -0.94 -5.89 9.60
CA PHE A 18 -1.88 -4.84 9.98
C PHE A 18 -1.23 -3.45 9.97
N LEU A 19 -0.02 -3.30 10.51
CA LEU A 19 0.70 -2.03 10.48
C LEU A 19 1.11 -1.61 9.05
N ALA A 20 1.44 -2.58 8.19
CA ALA A 20 1.82 -2.31 6.81
C ALA A 20 0.61 -1.94 5.91
N GLU A 21 -0.63 -2.23 6.34
CA GLU A 21 -1.83 -1.93 5.57
C GLU A 21 -2.10 -0.43 5.38
N ASP A 22 -1.62 0.41 6.29
CA ASP A 22 -1.74 1.86 6.21
C ASP A 22 -0.75 2.51 5.23
N GLU A 23 0.18 1.74 4.67
CA GLU A 23 1.14 2.24 3.68
C GLU A 23 0.42 2.65 2.39
N MET A 24 0.75 3.84 1.87
CA MET A 24 0.16 4.37 0.65
C MET A 24 0.78 3.72 -0.59
N VAL A 25 -0.07 3.15 -1.44
CA VAL A 25 0.34 2.50 -2.70
C VAL A 25 -0.36 3.11 -3.90
N GLU A 26 0.31 3.06 -5.05
CA GLU A 26 -0.26 3.51 -6.31
C GLU A 26 -1.09 2.40 -6.96
N ILE A 27 -2.32 2.71 -7.32
CA ILE A 27 -3.19 1.83 -8.09
C ILE A 27 -3.60 2.47 -9.42
N VAL A 28 -3.83 1.63 -10.42
CA VAL A 28 -4.50 2.01 -11.66
C VAL A 28 -5.89 1.39 -11.64
N PRO A 29 -6.96 2.17 -11.39
CA PRO A 29 -8.31 1.67 -11.40
C PRO A 29 -8.80 1.42 -12.84
N ASN A 30 -9.72 0.47 -12.98
CA ASN A 30 -10.36 0.10 -14.24
C ASN A 30 -11.84 0.52 -14.28
N MET A 31 -12.28 1.30 -13.30
CA MET A 31 -13.65 1.79 -13.17
C MET A 31 -13.68 3.29 -12.88
N ARG A 32 -14.86 3.89 -13.07
CA ARG A 32 -15.17 5.22 -12.57
C ARG A 32 -15.89 5.09 -11.23
N MET A 33 -15.41 5.84 -10.24
CA MET A 33 -16.05 5.91 -8.93
C MET A 33 -15.78 7.28 -8.33
N GLU A 34 -16.79 7.84 -7.69
CA GLU A 34 -16.68 9.10 -6.95
C GLU A 34 -15.73 8.96 -5.75
N PRO A 35 -15.21 10.08 -5.21
CA PRO A 35 -14.38 10.07 -4.02
C PRO A 35 -15.07 9.35 -2.86
N LEU A 36 -14.32 8.50 -2.17
CA LEU A 36 -14.75 7.81 -0.96
C LEU A 36 -14.29 8.62 0.24
N ASN A 37 -15.25 9.17 1.00
CA ASN A 37 -14.96 9.88 2.24
C ASN A 37 -15.02 8.87 3.39
N LEU A 38 -13.86 8.50 3.93
CA LEU A 38 -13.73 7.50 4.98
C LEU A 38 -13.20 8.16 6.26
N ILE A 39 -13.28 7.45 7.39
CA ILE A 39 -12.80 7.97 8.69
C ILE A 39 -11.30 8.32 8.61
N SER A 40 -10.52 7.52 7.87
CA SER A 40 -9.08 7.72 7.67
C SER A 40 -8.73 8.75 6.58
N GLY A 41 -9.72 9.40 5.95
CA GLY A 41 -9.52 10.40 4.91
C GLY A 41 -10.32 10.14 3.62
N ASP A 42 -10.16 11.04 2.66
CA ASP A 42 -10.87 11.01 1.38
C ASP A 42 -9.98 10.40 0.28
N PHE A 43 -10.50 9.41 -0.45
CA PHE A 43 -9.78 8.70 -1.51
C PHE A 43 -10.50 8.77 -2.86
N GLY A 44 -9.79 9.23 -3.88
CA GLY A 44 -10.32 9.37 -5.25
C GLY A 44 -10.35 10.83 -5.71
N PRO A 45 -11.07 11.14 -6.81
CA PRO A 45 -11.93 10.26 -7.59
C PRO A 45 -11.16 9.17 -8.34
N PHE A 46 -11.75 7.99 -8.50
CA PHE A 46 -11.14 6.90 -9.26
C PHE A 46 -11.58 6.99 -10.72
N ARG A 47 -10.62 7.11 -11.63
CA ARG A 47 -10.89 7.17 -13.07
C ARG A 47 -10.06 6.13 -13.81
N PRO A 48 -10.64 5.41 -14.79
CA PRO A 48 -9.93 4.39 -15.53
C PRO A 48 -8.60 4.91 -16.07
N GLN A 49 -7.55 4.11 -15.94
CA GLN A 49 -6.22 4.40 -16.48
C GLN A 49 -5.51 5.64 -15.87
N ILE A 50 -6.08 6.24 -14.81
CA ILE A 50 -5.44 7.34 -14.07
C ILE A 50 -4.96 6.80 -12.72
N ALA A 51 -3.66 6.85 -12.50
CA ALA A 51 -3.05 6.42 -11.25
C ALA A 51 -3.61 7.22 -10.06
N ALA A 52 -3.90 6.54 -8.97
CA ALA A 52 -4.37 7.11 -7.72
C ALA A 52 -3.63 6.48 -6.54
N GLN A 53 -3.32 7.29 -5.53
CA GLN A 53 -2.76 6.79 -4.28
C GLN A 53 -3.87 6.42 -3.30
N VAL A 54 -3.77 5.23 -2.73
CA VAL A 54 -4.68 4.70 -1.72
C VAL A 54 -3.90 3.84 -0.72
N PRO A 55 -4.40 3.66 0.51
CA PRO A 55 -3.77 2.74 1.44
C PRO A 55 -3.87 1.30 0.94
N LEU A 56 -2.92 0.47 1.34
CA LEU A 56 -2.77 -0.90 0.87
C LEU A 56 -4.02 -1.74 1.13
N TRP A 57 -4.68 -1.61 2.28
CA TRP A 57 -5.93 -2.31 2.57
C TRP A 57 -7.02 -1.99 1.53
N LEU A 58 -7.12 -0.73 1.10
CA LEU A 58 -8.09 -0.28 0.08
C LEU A 58 -7.69 -0.79 -1.30
N ALA A 59 -6.40 -0.73 -1.63
CA ALA A 59 -5.85 -1.27 -2.86
C ALA A 59 -6.17 -2.77 -3.01
N VAL A 60 -5.93 -3.55 -1.95
CA VAL A 60 -6.21 -4.99 -1.91
C VAL A 60 -7.70 -5.27 -2.02
N ALA A 61 -8.56 -4.50 -1.33
CA ALA A 61 -10.01 -4.64 -1.41
C ALA A 61 -10.54 -4.38 -2.84
N LEU A 62 -10.01 -3.35 -3.53
CA LEU A 62 -10.36 -3.04 -4.91
C LEU A 62 -9.83 -4.08 -5.89
N LYS A 63 -8.59 -4.58 -5.68
CA LYS A 63 -7.97 -5.63 -6.50
C LYS A 63 -8.73 -6.95 -6.40
N LYS A 64 -9.14 -7.38 -5.19
CA LYS A 64 -9.96 -8.59 -4.97
C LYS A 64 -11.29 -8.54 -5.73
N ARG A 65 -11.82 -7.35 -5.98
CA ARG A 65 -13.04 -7.12 -6.77
C ARG A 65 -12.78 -6.95 -8.28
N GLY A 66 -11.53 -7.05 -8.73
CA GLY A 66 -11.13 -6.83 -10.13
C GLY A 66 -11.23 -5.37 -10.60
N LYS A 67 -11.28 -4.41 -9.67
CA LYS A 67 -11.55 -2.99 -9.98
C LYS A 67 -10.31 -2.14 -10.19
N CYS A 68 -9.13 -2.65 -9.86
CA CYS A 68 -7.85 -1.97 -10.07
C CYS A 68 -6.70 -2.96 -10.23
N THR A 69 -5.59 -2.43 -10.74
CA THR A 69 -4.28 -3.07 -10.72
C THR A 69 -3.39 -2.30 -9.76
N ILE A 70 -2.73 -2.98 -8.83
CA ILE A 70 -1.77 -2.36 -7.92
C ILE A 70 -0.43 -2.24 -8.64
N ARG A 71 0.13 -1.03 -8.70
CA ARG A 71 1.45 -0.82 -9.28
C ARG A 71 2.52 -1.14 -8.22
N PRO A 72 3.48 -2.03 -8.51
CA PRO A 72 4.57 -2.29 -7.58
C PRO A 72 5.47 -1.05 -7.46
N PRO A 73 6.01 -0.77 -6.28
CA PRO A 73 7.02 0.28 -6.10
C PRO A 73 8.27 0.04 -6.96
N GLU A 74 9.01 1.10 -7.26
CA GLU A 74 10.21 1.01 -8.11
C GLU A 74 11.31 0.12 -7.51
N TRP A 75 11.45 0.10 -6.18
CA TRP A 75 12.38 -0.79 -5.49
C TRP A 75 12.00 -2.28 -5.58
N MET A 76 10.73 -2.57 -5.86
CA MET A 76 10.23 -3.93 -6.13
C MET A 76 10.33 -4.29 -7.62
N SER A 77 10.66 -3.32 -8.48
CA SER A 77 10.88 -3.61 -9.89
C SER A 77 12.16 -4.44 -10.04
N VAL A 78 12.12 -5.44 -10.93
CA VAL A 78 13.25 -6.33 -11.22
C VAL A 78 14.38 -5.61 -11.97
N VAL A 79 14.27 -4.28 -12.16
CA VAL A 79 15.31 -3.47 -12.77
C VAL A 79 16.45 -3.33 -11.76
N ASN A 80 17.37 -4.26 -11.89
CA ASN A 80 18.54 -4.43 -11.04
C ASN A 80 19.34 -3.11 -11.03
N PRO A 81 19.74 -2.54 -9.87
CA PRO A 81 20.68 -1.41 -9.81
C PRO A 81 22.12 -1.79 -10.21
N SER A 82 22.30 -2.79 -11.06
CA SER A 82 23.60 -3.35 -11.47
C SER A 82 23.82 -3.19 -12.97
N SER A 83 23.72 -1.98 -13.50
CA SER A 83 24.31 -1.64 -14.80
C SER A 83 24.33 -0.14 -15.02
N GLY A 84 25.42 0.52 -14.64
CA GLY A 84 25.69 1.91 -15.03
C GLY A 84 26.83 2.55 -14.27
N GLY A 85 28.07 2.33 -14.71
CA GLY A 85 29.27 3.12 -14.35
C GLY A 85 30.36 2.33 -13.66
#